data_AF-A0A318AM51-F1
#
_entry.id   AF-A0A318AM51-F1
#
_cell.length_a   1.000
_cell.length_b   1.000
_cell.length_c   1.000
_cell.angle_alpha   90.00
_cell.angle_beta   90.00
_cell.angle_gamma   90.00
#
_symmetry.space_group_name_H-M   'P 1'
#
loop_
_entity.id
_entity.type
_entity.pdbx_description
1 polymer ?
#
loop_
_entity_poly.entity_id
_entity_poly.type
_entity_poly.pdbx_seq_one_letter_code
_entity_poly.pdbx_strand_id
1 'polypeptide(L)'
;MKRLVAAAAVALLFTSAAHASSTTIGDVSLVSVLKNGTVLFNHNGDRTARPACATNMGRWAFDGSTPAGQAKLSLLLTAYSSGKKIVVVGDGACGQGGDTETIDYIYTAN
;
A
#
# COMPACT_ATOMS: atom_id res chain seq x y z
N MET A 1 15.59 44.44 -24.90
CA MET A 1 15.34 42.98 -25.07
C MET A 1 16.34 42.21 -24.20
N LYS A 2 16.00 41.81 -22.95
CA LYS A 2 16.73 40.83 -22.10
C LYS A 2 16.35 40.93 -20.61
N ARG A 3 15.07 40.87 -20.22
CA ARG A 3 14.70 40.75 -18.79
C ARG A 3 13.36 40.05 -18.56
N LEU A 4 13.13 38.86 -19.12
CA LEU A 4 11.92 38.08 -18.79
C LEU A 4 12.14 36.55 -18.74
N VAL A 5 13.38 36.06 -18.62
CA VAL A 5 13.66 34.61 -18.54
C VAL A 5 14.32 34.30 -17.20
N ALA A 6 13.60 34.44 -16.09
CA ALA A 6 14.13 34.06 -14.77
C ALA A 6 13.06 33.68 -13.73
N ALA A 7 11.83 33.36 -14.16
CA ALA A 7 10.74 33.00 -13.24
C ALA A 7 10.36 31.50 -13.25
N ALA A 8 10.99 30.67 -14.09
CA ALA A 8 10.55 29.29 -14.33
C ALA A 8 11.27 28.22 -13.48
N ALA A 9 12.18 28.57 -12.55
CA ALA A 9 13.11 27.61 -11.96
C ALA A 9 12.89 27.26 -10.47
N VAL A 10 11.87 27.80 -9.78
CA VAL A 10 11.78 27.72 -8.29
C VAL A 10 10.58 26.88 -7.78
N ALA A 11 9.91 26.09 -8.62
CA ALA A 11 8.70 25.34 -8.23
C ALA A 11 8.85 23.81 -8.14
N LEU A 12 10.06 23.25 -8.14
CA LEU A 12 10.28 21.80 -8.34
C LEU A 12 10.70 20.97 -7.11
N LEU A 13 10.64 21.48 -5.87
CA LEU A 13 11.31 20.79 -4.73
C LEU A 13 10.44 20.40 -3.53
N PHE A 14 9.14 20.19 -3.70
CA PHE A 14 8.31 19.56 -2.67
C PHE A 14 7.76 18.21 -3.14
N THR A 15 8.63 17.31 -3.61
CA THR A 15 8.28 15.90 -3.70
C THR A 15 8.28 15.33 -2.28
N SER A 16 7.11 15.24 -1.66
CA SER A 16 6.95 14.48 -0.43
C SER A 16 7.44 13.06 -0.70
N ALA A 17 8.52 12.64 -0.04
CA ALA A 17 8.96 11.25 -0.12
C ALA A 17 7.78 10.37 0.25
N ALA A 18 7.34 9.53 -0.70
CA ALA A 18 6.37 8.49 -0.46
C ALA A 18 7.03 7.47 0.48
N HIS A 19 6.88 7.65 1.79
CA HIS A 19 7.40 6.71 2.76
C HIS A 19 6.51 5.47 2.76
N ALA A 20 7.08 4.37 2.26
CA ALA A 20 6.52 3.04 2.45
C ALA A 20 6.36 2.75 3.94
N SER A 21 5.14 2.38 4.35
CA SER A 21 4.91 1.93 5.72
C SER A 21 4.97 0.41 5.81
N SER A 22 5.17 -0.10 7.02
CA SER A 22 5.14 -1.53 7.32
C SER A 22 4.36 -1.77 8.60
N THR A 23 3.91 -3.00 8.80
CA THR A 23 3.20 -3.40 10.02
C THR A 23 4.07 -4.24 10.96
N THR A 24 3.74 -4.24 12.24
CA THR A 24 4.06 -5.36 13.12
C THR A 24 3.26 -6.59 12.71
N ILE A 25 3.58 -7.74 13.32
CA ILE A 25 2.85 -8.99 13.08
C ILE A 25 1.36 -8.81 13.45
N GLY A 26 0.46 -9.26 12.58
CA GLY A 26 -0.99 -9.17 12.82
C GLY A 26 -1.82 -10.09 11.92
N ASP A 27 -3.12 -10.09 12.17
CA ASP A 27 -4.13 -10.91 11.50
C ASP A 27 -4.72 -10.21 10.27
N VAL A 28 -5.07 -11.01 9.26
CA VAL A 28 -5.78 -10.56 8.06
C VAL A 28 -7.29 -10.64 8.29
N SER A 29 -8.04 -9.63 7.84
CA SER A 29 -9.51 -9.62 7.87
C SER A 29 -10.10 -8.88 6.67
N LEU A 30 -11.40 -9.06 6.43
CA LEU A 30 -12.18 -8.29 5.43
C LEU A 30 -11.55 -8.26 4.02
N VAL A 31 -11.15 -9.43 3.51
CA VAL A 31 -10.61 -9.55 2.16
C VAL A 31 -11.74 -9.32 1.13
N SER A 32 -11.57 -8.33 0.27
CA SER A 32 -12.52 -7.92 -0.77
C SER A 32 -11.83 -7.81 -2.13
N VAL A 33 -12.50 -8.20 -3.21
CA VAL A 33 -12.02 -7.97 -4.59
C VAL A 33 -13.01 -7.07 -5.29
N LEU A 34 -12.55 -5.93 -5.78
CA LEU A 34 -13.37 -4.95 -6.49
C LEU A 34 -13.49 -5.28 -7.98
N LYS A 35 -14.48 -4.68 -8.66
CA LYS A 35 -14.75 -4.92 -10.08
C LYS A 35 -13.57 -4.65 -11.03
N ASN A 36 -12.62 -3.81 -10.61
CA ASN A 36 -11.43 -3.43 -11.37
C ASN A 36 -10.22 -4.33 -11.08
N GLY A 37 -10.39 -5.41 -10.30
CA GLY A 37 -9.30 -6.31 -9.92
C GLY A 37 -8.48 -5.86 -8.71
N THR A 38 -8.76 -4.68 -8.14
CA THR A 38 -8.14 -4.25 -6.88
C THR A 38 -8.58 -5.16 -5.74
N VAL A 39 -7.62 -5.73 -5.04
CA VAL A 39 -7.83 -6.45 -3.79
C VAL A 39 -7.66 -5.46 -2.64
N LEU A 40 -8.62 -5.48 -1.71
CA LEU A 40 -8.56 -4.77 -0.44
C LEU A 40 -8.57 -5.78 0.71
N PHE A 41 -7.83 -5.51 1.77
CA PHE A 41 -7.93 -6.27 3.02
C PHE A 41 -7.55 -5.40 4.21
N ASN A 42 -7.97 -5.82 5.40
CA ASN A 42 -7.60 -5.21 6.66
C ASN A 42 -6.54 -6.03 7.39
N HIS A 43 -5.69 -5.32 8.14
CA HIS A 43 -4.65 -5.87 9.01
C HIS A 43 -4.64 -5.11 10.34
N ASN A 44 -4.41 -5.81 11.46
CA ASN A 44 -4.48 -5.25 12.81
C ASN A 44 -3.12 -4.97 13.48
N GLY A 45 -2.01 -5.17 12.77
CA GLY A 45 -0.68 -4.84 13.28
C GLY A 45 -0.43 -3.33 13.28
N ASP A 46 0.37 -2.87 14.24
CA ASP A 46 0.77 -1.46 14.35
C ASP A 46 1.60 -1.06 13.15
N ARG A 47 1.32 0.13 12.60
CA ARG A 47 1.87 0.58 11.33
C ARG A 47 2.89 1.68 11.54
N THR A 48 4.01 1.63 10.82
CA THR A 48 5.04 2.68 10.83
C THR A 48 4.52 3.97 10.18
N ALA A 49 5.39 4.99 10.05
CA ALA A 49 5.03 6.26 9.41
C ALA A 49 4.42 6.04 8.01
N ARG A 50 3.16 6.44 7.85
CA ARG A 50 2.34 6.20 6.65
C ARG A 50 2.49 7.30 5.62
N PRO A 51 2.27 7.01 4.33
CA PRO A 51 2.11 8.06 3.33
C PRO A 51 0.82 8.85 3.60
N ALA A 52 0.85 10.15 3.30
CA ALA A 52 -0.26 11.06 3.61
C ALA A 52 -1.60 10.67 2.96
N CYS A 53 -1.55 9.92 1.86
CA CYS A 53 -2.74 9.42 1.17
C CYS A 53 -3.43 8.26 1.91
N ALA A 54 -2.72 7.52 2.77
CA ALA A 54 -3.24 6.34 3.46
C ALA A 54 -4.01 6.72 4.73
N THR A 55 -5.22 7.24 4.55
CA THR A 55 -6.06 7.71 5.66
C THR A 55 -6.72 6.56 6.43
N ASN A 56 -6.97 5.43 5.77
CA ASN A 56 -7.45 4.22 6.44
C ASN A 56 -6.29 3.46 7.12
N MET A 57 -6.33 3.31 8.44
CA MET A 57 -5.23 2.76 9.23
C MET A 57 -4.98 1.27 8.98
N GLY A 58 -6.06 0.49 8.91
CA GLY A 58 -5.98 -0.98 8.84
C GLY A 58 -6.00 -1.52 7.41
N ARG A 59 -6.40 -0.72 6.43
CA ARG A 59 -6.61 -1.20 5.06
C ARG A 59 -5.35 -1.17 4.22
N TRP A 60 -5.27 -2.12 3.30
CA TRP A 60 -4.21 -2.30 2.32
C TRP A 60 -4.81 -2.65 0.96
N ALA A 61 -4.14 -2.26 -0.12
CA ALA A 61 -4.59 -2.48 -1.48
C ALA A 61 -3.51 -3.09 -2.38
N PHE A 62 -3.90 -3.82 -3.41
CA PHE A 62 -3.02 -4.14 -4.55
C PHE A 62 -3.84 -4.53 -5.78
N ASP A 63 -3.21 -4.50 -6.95
CA ASP A 63 -3.80 -5.02 -8.18
C ASP A 63 -3.69 -6.55 -8.21
N GLY A 64 -4.82 -7.24 -7.97
CA GLY A 64 -4.92 -8.69 -8.04
C GLY A 64 -5.04 -9.25 -9.46
N SER A 65 -5.15 -8.41 -10.49
CA SER A 65 -5.28 -8.85 -11.89
C SER A 65 -3.94 -9.23 -12.54
N THR A 66 -2.83 -8.83 -11.94
CA THR A 66 -1.47 -9.17 -12.41
C THR A 66 -1.00 -10.53 -11.87
N PRO A 67 -0.07 -11.24 -12.54
CA PRO A 67 0.50 -12.48 -12.00
C PRO A 67 1.14 -12.32 -10.62
N ALA A 68 1.85 -11.20 -10.38
CA ALA A 68 2.41 -10.88 -9.08
C ALA A 68 1.32 -10.62 -8.02
N GLY A 69 0.25 -9.93 -8.41
CA GLY A 69 -0.94 -9.73 -7.59
C GLY A 69 -1.62 -11.04 -7.20
N GLN A 70 -1.76 -11.98 -8.14
CA GLN A 70 -2.34 -13.30 -7.87
C GLN A 70 -1.48 -14.11 -6.89
N ALA A 71 -0.15 -14.01 -6.96
CA ALA A 71 0.74 -14.62 -5.98
C ALA A 71 0.55 -14.00 -4.57
N LYS A 72 0.46 -12.66 -4.47
CA LYS A 72 0.14 -11.96 -3.22
C LYS A 72 -1.21 -12.41 -2.66
N LEU A 73 -2.25 -12.47 -3.51
CA LEU A 73 -3.59 -12.90 -3.12
C LEU A 73 -3.60 -14.35 -2.62
N SER A 74 -2.85 -15.25 -3.26
CA SER A 74 -2.76 -16.65 -2.85
C SER A 74 -2.16 -16.80 -1.44
N LEU A 75 -1.07 -16.08 -1.15
CA LEU A 75 -0.48 -16.04 0.19
C LEU A 75 -1.43 -15.40 1.20
N LEU A 76 -2.09 -14.30 0.84
CA LEU A 76 -3.06 -13.60 1.69
C LEU A 76 -4.24 -14.51 2.08
N LEU A 77 -4.83 -15.22 1.12
CA LEU A 77 -5.95 -16.14 1.36
C LEU A 77 -5.52 -17.36 2.17
N THR A 78 -4.30 -17.85 1.97
CA THR A 78 -3.72 -18.92 2.81
C THR A 78 -3.58 -18.44 4.26
N ALA A 79 -3.03 -17.24 4.47
CA ALA A 79 -2.90 -16.65 5.80
C ALA A 79 -4.27 -16.43 6.48
N TYR A 80 -5.23 -15.84 5.74
CA TYR A 80 -6.59 -15.59 6.21
C TYR A 80 -7.31 -16.89 6.62
N SER A 81 -7.28 -17.92 5.77
CA SER A 81 -7.98 -19.19 6.03
C SER A 81 -7.33 -20.03 7.13
N SER A 82 -6.02 -19.95 7.30
CA SER A 82 -5.28 -20.72 8.31
C SER A 82 -5.11 -19.99 9.66
N GLY A 83 -5.54 -18.72 9.75
CA GLY A 83 -5.27 -17.87 10.90
C GLY A 83 -3.78 -17.57 11.09
N LYS A 84 -2.96 -17.71 10.04
CA LYS A 84 -1.55 -17.33 10.11
C LYS A 84 -1.40 -15.83 10.04
N LYS A 85 -0.62 -15.28 10.96
CA LYS A 85 -0.31 -13.86 11.02
C LYS A 85 0.71 -13.49 9.95
N ILE A 86 0.62 -12.26 9.46
CA ILE A 86 1.52 -11.71 8.45
C ILE A 86 2.09 -10.36 8.90
N VAL A 87 3.14 -9.96 8.22
CA VAL A 87 3.61 -8.58 8.14
C VAL A 87 3.31 -8.06 6.73
N VAL A 88 2.91 -6.80 6.65
CA VAL A 88 2.61 -6.10 5.40
C VAL A 88 3.60 -4.97 5.20
N VAL A 89 4.14 -4.85 3.98
CA VAL A 89 5.03 -3.76 3.58
C VAL A 89 4.43 -3.04 2.39
N GLY A 90 4.25 -1.73 2.52
CA GLY A 90 3.72 -0.85 1.49
C GLY A 90 4.77 -0.37 0.50
N ASP A 91 4.31 0.22 -0.60
CA ASP A 91 5.17 0.87 -1.61
C ASP A 91 5.25 2.40 -1.43
N GLY A 92 4.58 2.95 -0.40
CA GLY A 92 4.49 4.39 -0.14
C GLY A 92 3.46 5.13 -0.98
N ALA A 93 2.74 4.45 -1.87
CA ALA A 93 1.79 5.05 -2.81
C ALA A 93 0.37 4.50 -2.63
N CYS A 94 -0.64 5.33 -2.89
CA CYS A 94 -2.04 4.91 -2.85
C CYS A 94 -2.62 4.66 -4.25
N GLY A 95 -1.82 4.05 -5.13
CA GLY A 95 -2.17 3.85 -6.55
C GLY A 95 -3.36 2.93 -6.79
N GLN A 96 -3.62 1.97 -5.90
CA GLN A 96 -4.67 0.97 -6.06
C GLN A 96 -5.95 1.28 -5.27
N GLY A 97 -5.81 1.83 -4.07
CA GLY A 97 -6.93 2.03 -3.15
C GLY A 97 -7.33 3.49 -2.89
N GLY A 98 -6.66 4.47 -3.51
CA GLY A 98 -6.96 5.91 -3.39
C GLY A 98 -6.62 6.49 -2.01
N ASP A 99 -7.33 6.05 -0.97
CA ASP A 99 -7.14 6.42 0.44
C ASP A 99 -6.35 5.35 1.24
N THR A 100 -5.79 4.38 0.52
CA THR A 100 -5.22 3.16 1.04
C THR A 100 -3.89 2.90 0.34
N GLU A 101 -2.84 2.66 1.11
CA GLU A 101 -1.52 2.34 0.57
C GLU A 101 -1.52 1.00 -0.18
N THR A 102 -0.76 0.96 -1.26
CA THR A 102 -0.55 -0.22 -2.06
C THR A 102 0.54 -1.08 -1.43
N ILE A 103 0.37 -2.40 -1.42
CA ILE A 103 1.38 -3.31 -0.87
C ILE A 103 2.51 -3.56 -1.88
N ASP A 104 3.74 -3.44 -1.41
CA ASP A 104 4.91 -3.94 -2.11
C ASP A 104 5.00 -5.46 -1.95
N TYR A 105 5.00 -5.96 -0.71
CA TYR A 105 5.00 -7.39 -0.41
C TYR A 105 4.38 -7.73 0.96
N ILE A 106 4.10 -9.02 1.16
CA ILE A 106 3.64 -9.61 2.43
C ILE A 106 4.44 -10.88 2.71
N TYR A 107 4.59 -11.22 3.99
CA TYR A 107 5.17 -12.49 4.41
C TYR A 107 4.53 -13.00 5.71
N THR A 108 4.48 -14.31 5.87
CA THR A 108 3.98 -14.95 7.09
C THR A 108 4.96 -14.79 8.24
N ALA A 109 4.45 -14.50 9.43
CA ALA A 109 5.23 -14.54 10.65
C ALA A 109 5.54 -15.98 11.06
N ASN A 110 6.72 -16.20 11.65
CA ASN A 110 7.13 -17.47 12.25
C ASN A 110 6.51 -17.65 13.64
#